data_AF-A0A1H2MJ59-F1
#
_entry.id   AF-A0A1H2MJ59-F1
#
_cell.length_a   1.000
_cell.length_b   1.000
_cell.length_c   1.000
_cell.angle_alpha   90.00
_cell.angle_beta   90.00
_cell.angle_gamma   90.00
#
_symmetry.space_group_name_H-M   'P 1'
#
loop_
_entity.id
_entity.type
_entity.pdbx_description
1 polymer ?
#
loop_
_entity_poly.entity_id
_entity_poly.type
_entity_poly.pdbx_seq_one_letter_code
_entity_poly.pdbx_strand_id
1 'polypeptide(L)'
;MQILNIEQDILLAKRREMGELGTVIIDSESNDLLLDKLCDNFDRVIYWQELRDRYLEKLLNLDTALFERLTSDWPWHRSNALTTKSSQLDVLGHLSLKDIYSSLSDNLNDIIEPLTNQVRSHADLRRYDLTPAEQLDVLASLSEQYGYALDALQGMKTLYIDDINEAYFDRLLKLVEGLYQEASQRLAAEVKPEPQPPKRPPRHSKTAAGRPQKKVIKTRKNGVLIGDLKPASEDFPLEVVELRSETDDKLIARYSQRGDVWDIVEEVRPAPPLKTRALDAIRGDARKLLGQLEKLLANAQSYRKRCRFPQEIEEIMNNEASRFGKLSAEYDRTLAATHSPRTQADHNLLEKMSEAISRLTSKGAALRTELSLRLPPTEGNLRYLFEKNLIQVARLGERIPLKGTRKDFLEEYAINDRDGRPLWYAHFHYDTAETPKDNYSVAHLKTKEQRKEHYYSQLAKADNPYAVVDVHRGLLGKPLAQRWFLPLAP
;
A
#
# COMPACT_ATOMS: atom_id res chain seq x y z
N MET A 1 22.38 22.68 0.22
CA MET A 1 21.15 22.30 -0.50
C MET A 1 21.25 22.59 -1.99
N GLN A 2 21.54 23.83 -2.43
CA GLN A 2 21.71 24.13 -3.87
C GLN A 2 22.76 23.25 -4.57
N ILE A 3 23.93 23.05 -3.95
CA ILE A 3 24.98 22.15 -4.48
C ILE A 3 24.48 20.70 -4.58
N LEU A 4 23.80 20.20 -3.56
CA LEU A 4 23.26 18.83 -3.56
C LEU A 4 22.16 18.63 -4.62
N ASN A 5 21.33 19.66 -4.84
CA ASN A 5 20.32 19.62 -5.90
C ASN A 5 20.97 19.66 -7.29
N ILE A 6 22.03 20.45 -7.47
CA ILE A 6 22.79 20.46 -8.73
C ILE A 6 23.45 19.09 -8.96
N GLU A 7 24.06 18.49 -7.94
CA GLU A 7 24.59 17.13 -8.02
C GLU A 7 23.50 16.11 -8.38
N GLN A 8 22.32 16.22 -7.75
CA GLN A 8 21.16 15.39 -8.05
C GLN A 8 20.73 15.54 -9.51
N ASP A 9 20.57 16.77 -10.00
CA ASP A 9 20.14 17.07 -11.36
C ASP A 9 21.18 16.55 -12.38
N ILE A 10 22.48 16.69 -12.10
CA ILE A 10 23.55 16.13 -12.92
C ILE A 10 23.48 14.60 -12.96
N LEU A 11 23.31 13.94 -11.81
CA LEU A 11 23.24 12.48 -11.75
C LEU A 11 21.97 11.94 -12.43
N LEU A 12 20.84 12.63 -12.29
CA LEU A 12 19.59 12.29 -12.97
C LEU A 12 19.67 12.52 -14.48
N ALA A 13 20.30 13.61 -14.93
CA ALA A 13 20.56 13.86 -16.33
C ALA A 13 21.44 12.75 -16.92
N LYS A 14 22.52 12.37 -16.22
CA LYS A 14 23.39 11.27 -16.63
C LYS A 14 22.66 9.93 -16.70
N ARG A 15 21.73 9.65 -15.77
CA ARG A 15 20.87 8.46 -15.82
C ARG A 15 19.93 8.49 -17.03
N ARG A 16 19.35 9.65 -17.36
CA ARG A 16 18.49 9.81 -18.56
C ARG A 16 19.28 9.57 -19.84
N GLU A 17 20.46 10.17 -19.96
CA GLU A 17 21.38 9.93 -21.09
C GLU A 17 21.70 8.43 -21.22
N MET A 18 22.00 7.75 -20.12
CA MET A 18 22.25 6.30 -20.11
C MET A 18 21.02 5.46 -20.52
N GLY A 19 19.80 5.93 -20.24
CA GLY A 19 18.55 5.29 -20.64
C GLY A 19 18.15 5.56 -22.09
N GLU A 20 18.46 6.74 -22.62
CA GLU A 20 18.19 7.15 -24.02
C GLU A 20 19.20 6.56 -25.01
N LEU A 21 20.44 6.31 -24.59
CA LEU A 21 21.51 5.64 -25.35
C LEU A 21 21.31 4.13 -25.52
N GLY A 22 20.06 3.67 -25.60
CA GLY A 22 19.65 2.27 -25.62
C GLY A 22 20.70 1.33 -26.26
N THR A 23 21.13 0.32 -25.51
CA THR A 23 21.99 -0.78 -25.98
C THR A 23 23.40 -0.41 -26.46
N VAL A 24 24.01 0.68 -26.00
CA VAL A 24 25.47 0.70 -25.92
C VAL A 24 25.85 0.07 -24.59
N ILE A 25 26.59 -1.03 -24.63
CA ILE A 25 27.09 -1.84 -23.51
C ILE A 25 27.52 -0.93 -22.34
N ILE A 26 26.60 -0.62 -21.44
CA ILE A 26 26.93 -0.08 -20.13
C ILE A 26 27.20 -1.32 -19.29
N ASP A 27 28.45 -1.48 -18.87
CA ASP A 27 28.82 -2.49 -17.89
C ASP A 27 27.94 -2.32 -16.64
N SER A 28 27.31 -3.40 -16.19
CA SER A 28 26.43 -3.40 -15.01
C SER A 28 27.11 -2.77 -13.80
N GLU A 29 28.42 -2.96 -13.65
CA GLU A 29 29.20 -2.36 -12.56
C GLU A 29 29.20 -0.83 -12.60
N SER A 30 29.22 -0.23 -13.80
CA SER A 30 29.20 1.23 -13.96
C SER A 30 27.82 1.82 -13.66
N ASN A 31 26.75 1.08 -13.97
CA ASN A 31 25.38 1.47 -13.62
C ASN A 31 25.15 1.37 -12.11
N ASP A 32 25.58 0.27 -11.48
CA ASP A 32 25.43 0.07 -10.03
C ASP A 32 26.21 1.13 -9.23
N LEU A 33 27.42 1.49 -9.66
CA LEU A 33 28.18 2.58 -9.04
C LEU A 33 27.50 3.95 -9.17
N LEU A 34 26.83 4.21 -10.30
CA LEU A 34 26.06 5.44 -10.46
C LEU A 34 24.84 5.45 -9.53
N LEU A 35 24.12 4.32 -9.43
CA LEU A 35 22.96 4.17 -8.58
C LEU A 35 23.30 4.25 -7.09
N ASP A 36 24.44 3.69 -6.66
CA ASP A 36 24.95 3.83 -5.29
C ASP A 36 25.17 5.31 -4.93
N LYS A 37 25.88 6.05 -5.79
CA LYS A 37 26.09 7.51 -5.61
C LYS A 37 24.79 8.31 -5.59
N LEU A 38 23.84 7.94 -6.45
CA LEU A 38 22.50 8.54 -6.47
C LEU A 38 21.76 8.25 -5.15
N CYS A 39 21.85 7.03 -4.64
CA CYS A 39 21.24 6.63 -3.38
C CYS A 39 21.75 7.47 -2.22
N ASP A 40 23.06 7.65 -2.10
CA ASP A 40 23.69 8.47 -1.07
C ASP A 40 23.37 9.96 -1.20
N ASN A 41 23.30 10.46 -2.43
CA ASN A 41 22.85 11.84 -2.67
C ASN A 41 21.39 12.03 -2.25
N PHE A 42 20.49 11.09 -2.59
CA PHE A 42 19.09 11.16 -2.18
C PHE A 42 18.92 11.13 -0.66
N ASP A 43 19.64 10.27 0.06
CA ASP A 43 19.61 10.26 1.54
C ASP A 43 19.96 11.64 2.13
N ARG A 44 21.00 12.28 1.58
CA ARG A 44 21.42 13.63 2.00
C ARG A 44 20.36 14.68 1.66
N VAL A 45 19.83 14.64 0.44
CA VAL A 45 18.80 15.59 -0.02
C VAL A 45 17.54 15.48 0.83
N ILE A 46 17.06 14.26 1.10
CA ILE A 46 15.91 14.00 1.98
C ILE A 46 16.16 14.58 3.36
N TYR A 47 17.29 14.27 3.98
CA TYR A 47 17.63 14.78 5.31
C TYR A 47 17.54 16.31 5.37
N TRP A 48 18.14 17.01 4.40
CA TRP A 48 18.15 18.48 4.39
C TRP A 48 16.78 19.07 4.04
N GLN A 49 15.98 18.42 3.19
CA GLN A 49 14.62 18.84 2.88
C GLN A 49 13.70 18.69 4.10
N GLU A 50 13.76 17.56 4.81
CA GLU A 50 13.00 17.34 6.05
C GLU A 50 13.42 18.29 7.17
N LEU A 51 14.72 18.55 7.30
CA LEU A 51 15.23 19.51 8.28
C LEU A 51 14.70 20.92 7.99
N ARG A 52 14.77 21.36 6.73
CA ARG A 52 14.23 22.64 6.28
C ARG A 52 12.74 22.73 6.58
N ASP A 53 11.96 21.72 6.20
CA ASP A 53 10.50 21.74 6.37
C ASP A 53 10.12 21.81 7.87
N ARG A 54 10.82 21.08 8.74
CA ARG A 54 10.64 21.17 10.20
C ARG A 54 10.95 22.56 10.76
N TYR A 55 12.05 23.19 10.33
CA TYR A 55 12.40 24.54 10.80
C TYR A 55 11.42 25.60 10.30
N LEU A 56 10.88 25.44 9.10
CA LEU A 56 9.87 26.33 8.56
C LEU A 56 8.54 26.20 9.27
N GLU A 57 8.14 24.99 9.64
CA GLU A 57 6.96 24.78 10.48
C GLU A 57 7.14 25.42 11.87
N LYS A 58 8.31 25.25 12.50
CA LYS A 58 8.65 25.95 13.75
C LYS A 58 8.60 27.46 13.57
N LEU A 59 9.18 27.98 12.50
CA LEU A 59 9.19 29.41 12.21
C LEU A 59 7.78 29.95 12.01
N LEU A 60 6.91 29.27 11.26
CA LEU A 60 5.53 29.67 11.05
C LEU A 60 4.75 29.85 12.37
N ASN A 61 5.05 28.96 13.33
CA ASN A 61 4.43 28.96 14.66
C ASN A 61 5.05 30.01 15.61
N LEU A 62 6.26 30.51 15.33
CA LEU A 62 6.94 31.54 16.10
C LEU A 62 6.71 32.96 15.53
N ASP A 63 6.90 33.12 14.23
CA ASP A 63 6.81 34.38 13.49
C ASP A 63 6.29 34.12 12.07
N THR A 64 4.99 34.32 11.89
CA THR A 64 4.30 34.13 10.61
C THR A 64 4.79 35.12 9.54
N ALA A 65 5.12 36.36 9.90
CA ALA A 65 5.58 37.36 8.94
C ALA A 65 6.98 37.03 8.40
N LEU A 66 7.89 36.55 9.27
CA LEU A 66 9.20 36.08 8.85
C LEU A 66 9.11 34.83 7.98
N PHE A 67 8.21 33.90 8.30
CA PHE A 67 7.93 32.74 7.44
C PHE A 67 7.47 33.17 6.05
N GLU A 68 6.48 34.06 5.95
CA GLU A 68 5.95 34.54 4.68
C GLU A 68 7.04 35.22 3.84
N ARG A 69 7.84 36.10 4.46
CA ARG A 69 8.95 36.79 3.79
C ARG A 69 10.02 35.83 3.25
N LEU A 70 10.29 34.72 3.95
CA LEU A 70 11.30 33.73 3.51
C LEU A 70 10.79 32.75 2.45
N THR A 71 9.47 32.66 2.28
CA THR A 71 8.81 31.67 1.41
C THR A 71 8.08 32.28 0.22
N SER A 72 7.93 33.61 0.16
CA SER A 72 7.13 34.31 -0.87
C SER A 72 7.56 33.99 -2.30
N ASP A 73 8.86 33.85 -2.53
CA ASP A 73 9.44 33.71 -3.88
C ASP A 73 9.65 32.24 -4.27
N TRP A 74 9.13 31.30 -3.48
CA TRP A 74 9.36 29.89 -3.73
C TRP A 74 8.52 29.37 -4.90
N PRO A 75 9.12 28.57 -5.80
CA PRO A 75 8.37 27.91 -6.86
C PRO A 75 7.28 27.00 -6.28
N TRP A 76 6.09 27.04 -6.86
CA TRP A 76 4.95 26.24 -6.40
C TRP A 76 5.18 24.72 -6.54
N HIS A 77 5.97 24.29 -7.53
CA HIS A 77 6.33 22.90 -7.81
C HIS A 77 7.69 22.50 -7.20
N ARG A 78 8.15 23.22 -6.17
CA ARG A 78 9.43 22.91 -5.53
C ARG A 78 9.49 21.46 -5.03
N SER A 79 10.60 20.78 -5.34
CA SER A 79 10.93 19.46 -4.80
C SER A 79 10.98 19.47 -3.27
N ASN A 80 10.41 18.43 -2.68
CA ASN A 80 10.33 18.19 -1.24
C ASN A 80 10.79 16.76 -0.90
N ALA A 81 10.83 16.44 0.40
CA ALA A 81 11.32 15.14 0.84
C ALA A 81 10.54 13.97 0.22
N LEU A 82 9.22 14.10 0.01
CA LEU A 82 8.40 13.04 -0.59
C LEU A 82 8.73 12.83 -2.07
N THR A 83 8.95 13.90 -2.85
CA THR A 83 9.36 13.74 -4.26
C THR A 83 10.71 13.05 -4.38
N THR A 84 11.65 13.37 -3.48
CA THR A 84 12.97 12.72 -3.47
C THR A 84 12.88 11.26 -3.00
N LYS A 85 12.08 10.97 -1.96
CA LYS A 85 11.77 9.60 -1.51
C LYS A 85 11.17 8.76 -2.63
N SER A 86 10.30 9.35 -3.46
CA SER A 86 9.72 8.67 -4.63
C SER A 86 10.80 8.22 -5.61
N SER A 87 11.77 9.09 -5.95
CA SER A 87 12.88 8.72 -6.82
C SER A 87 13.83 7.71 -6.17
N GLN A 88 13.99 7.77 -4.86
CA GLN A 88 14.85 6.84 -4.14
C GLN A 88 14.24 5.44 -4.01
N LEU A 89 12.90 5.30 -3.98
CA LEU A 89 12.23 4.00 -4.05
C LEU A 89 12.68 3.20 -5.28
N ASP A 90 12.74 3.84 -6.45
CA ASP A 90 13.17 3.19 -7.70
C ASP A 90 14.65 2.76 -7.64
N VAL A 91 15.53 3.63 -7.11
CA VAL A 91 16.97 3.34 -7.00
C VAL A 91 17.24 2.23 -5.99
N LEU A 92 16.61 2.31 -4.81
CA LEU A 92 16.74 1.27 -3.79
C LEU A 92 16.13 -0.04 -4.24
N GLY A 93 15.00 -0.02 -4.95
CA GLY A 93 14.40 -1.23 -5.54
C GLY A 93 15.39 -1.97 -6.43
N HIS A 94 16.12 -1.25 -7.28
CA HIS A 94 17.15 -1.83 -8.15
C HIS A 94 18.34 -2.42 -7.36
N LEU A 95 18.90 -1.65 -6.42
CA LEU A 95 20.09 -2.04 -5.66
C LEU A 95 19.82 -3.12 -4.59
N SER A 96 18.57 -3.37 -4.25
CA SER A 96 18.17 -4.27 -3.16
C SER A 96 18.34 -5.75 -3.47
N LEU A 97 18.53 -6.13 -4.74
CA LEU A 97 18.67 -7.52 -5.16
C LEU A 97 20.10 -7.82 -5.62
N LYS A 98 20.62 -9.00 -5.28
CA LYS A 98 21.92 -9.46 -5.80
C LYS A 98 21.87 -9.82 -7.29
N ASP A 99 20.71 -10.28 -7.76
CA ASP A 99 20.44 -10.60 -9.16
C ASP A 99 19.15 -9.92 -9.63
N ILE A 100 19.31 -8.82 -10.38
CA ILE A 100 18.21 -8.00 -10.91
C ILE A 100 17.41 -8.69 -12.02
N TYR A 101 17.91 -9.79 -12.58
CA TYR A 101 17.23 -10.57 -13.62
C TYR A 101 16.47 -11.78 -13.06
N SER A 102 16.54 -11.98 -11.74
CA SER A 102 15.80 -13.02 -11.07
C SER A 102 14.30 -12.71 -11.06
N SER A 103 13.45 -13.75 -10.93
CA SER A 103 12.01 -13.59 -10.76
C SER A 103 11.62 -12.79 -9.50
N LEU A 104 12.57 -12.58 -8.59
CA LEU A 104 12.39 -11.77 -7.39
C LEU A 104 12.31 -10.27 -7.71
N SER A 105 12.88 -9.85 -8.85
CA SER A 105 12.79 -8.48 -9.37
C SER A 105 11.35 -8.09 -9.68
N ASP A 106 10.59 -8.96 -10.35
CA ASP A 106 9.15 -8.75 -10.60
C ASP A 106 8.38 -8.57 -9.29
N ASN A 107 8.59 -9.47 -8.32
CA ASN A 107 7.92 -9.40 -7.01
C ASN A 107 8.25 -8.09 -6.26
N LEU A 108 9.49 -7.62 -6.33
CA LEU A 108 9.87 -6.35 -5.70
C LEU A 108 9.22 -5.16 -6.42
N ASN A 109 9.20 -5.18 -7.75
CA ASN A 109 8.57 -4.15 -8.55
C ASN A 109 7.06 -4.07 -8.30
N ASP A 110 6.38 -5.21 -8.13
CA ASP A 110 4.96 -5.27 -7.78
C ASP A 110 4.65 -4.60 -6.43
N ILE A 111 5.65 -4.50 -5.53
CA ILE A 111 5.55 -3.78 -4.26
C ILE A 111 5.89 -2.28 -4.44
N ILE A 112 6.94 -1.98 -5.22
CA ILE A 112 7.50 -0.62 -5.35
C ILE A 112 6.69 0.28 -6.28
N GLU A 113 6.19 -0.23 -7.40
CA GLU A 113 5.45 0.57 -8.39
C GLU A 113 4.17 1.20 -7.79
N PRO A 114 3.32 0.47 -7.04
CA PRO A 114 2.18 1.07 -6.35
C PRO A 114 2.61 2.13 -5.33
N LEU A 115 3.74 1.94 -4.63
CA LEU A 115 4.26 2.91 -3.67
C LEU A 115 4.62 4.24 -4.31
N THR A 116 5.18 4.25 -5.53
CA THR A 116 5.46 5.48 -6.27
C THR A 116 4.18 6.31 -6.48
N ASN A 117 3.05 5.67 -6.80
CA ASN A 117 1.74 6.33 -6.87
C ASN A 117 1.27 6.89 -5.52
N GLN A 118 1.51 6.16 -4.43
CA GLN A 118 1.16 6.61 -3.07
C GLN A 118 1.99 7.82 -2.65
N VAL A 119 3.32 7.77 -2.83
CA VAL A 119 4.21 8.88 -2.48
C VAL A 119 3.88 10.12 -3.31
N ARG A 120 3.53 9.95 -4.59
CA ARG A 120 3.05 11.05 -5.43
C ARG A 120 1.78 11.70 -4.88
N SER A 121 0.81 10.89 -4.45
CA SER A 121 -0.43 11.39 -3.84
C SER A 121 -0.19 12.02 -2.47
N HIS A 122 0.76 11.49 -1.70
CA HIS A 122 1.18 12.04 -0.41
C HIS A 122 1.82 13.42 -0.58
N ALA A 123 2.64 13.62 -1.62
CA ALA A 123 3.19 14.93 -1.96
C ALA A 123 2.08 15.94 -2.32
N ASP A 124 1.09 15.52 -3.10
CA ASP A 124 -0.06 16.37 -3.43
C ASP A 124 -0.91 16.70 -2.20
N LEU A 125 -1.12 15.75 -1.28
CA LEU A 125 -1.82 16.00 -0.01
C LEU A 125 -1.15 17.08 0.83
N ARG A 126 0.19 17.17 0.79
CA ARG A 126 0.92 18.25 1.47
C ARG A 126 0.72 19.60 0.79
N ARG A 127 0.62 19.62 -0.54
CA ARG A 127 0.62 20.83 -1.35
C ARG A 127 -0.76 21.44 -1.55
N TYR A 128 -1.80 20.62 -1.64
CA TYR A 128 -3.14 21.06 -2.02
C TYR A 128 -4.12 21.02 -0.85
N ASP A 129 -5.03 21.99 -0.85
CA ASP A 129 -6.10 22.09 0.14
C ASP A 129 -7.23 21.14 -0.24
N LEU A 130 -7.49 20.14 0.60
CA LEU A 130 -8.55 19.14 0.42
C LEU A 130 -9.65 19.38 1.47
N THR A 131 -10.87 18.92 1.17
CA THR A 131 -11.91 18.88 2.20
C THR A 131 -11.46 17.95 3.35
N PRO A 132 -11.93 18.17 4.59
CA PRO A 132 -11.56 17.31 5.72
C PRO A 132 -11.84 15.81 5.46
N ALA A 133 -12.94 15.51 4.77
CA ALA A 133 -13.30 14.14 4.41
C ALA A 133 -12.30 13.52 3.42
N GLU A 134 -11.93 14.24 2.35
CA GLU A 134 -10.91 13.76 1.40
C GLU A 134 -9.54 13.61 2.06
N GLN A 135 -9.16 14.55 2.94
CA GLN A 135 -7.90 14.46 3.67
C GLN A 135 -7.85 13.20 4.56
N LEU A 136 -8.93 12.89 5.28
CA LEU A 136 -9.04 11.67 6.07
C LEU A 136 -8.98 10.41 5.18
N ASP A 137 -9.75 10.37 4.10
CA ASP A 137 -9.77 9.25 3.16
C ASP A 137 -8.37 8.96 2.57
N VAL A 138 -7.66 10.01 2.14
CA VAL A 138 -6.30 9.89 1.58
C VAL A 138 -5.32 9.44 2.67
N LEU A 139 -5.34 10.02 3.87
CA LEU A 139 -4.43 9.63 4.96
C LEU A 139 -4.66 8.20 5.46
N ALA A 140 -5.92 7.78 5.58
CA ALA A 140 -6.30 6.41 5.91
C ALA A 140 -5.76 5.44 4.86
N SER A 141 -5.97 5.75 3.58
CA SER A 141 -5.44 4.96 2.48
C SER A 141 -3.90 4.92 2.50
N LEU A 142 -3.21 6.05 2.61
CA LEU A 142 -1.74 6.09 2.63
C LEU A 142 -1.17 5.26 3.79
N SER A 143 -1.71 5.41 5.00
CA SER A 143 -1.30 4.60 6.16
C SER A 143 -1.51 3.10 5.91
N GLU A 144 -2.61 2.72 5.26
CA GLU A 144 -2.89 1.34 4.91
C GLU A 144 -1.92 0.81 3.83
N GLN A 145 -1.77 1.51 2.71
CA GLN A 145 -0.92 1.11 1.58
C GLN A 145 0.57 1.04 1.95
N TYR A 146 1.08 2.00 2.72
CA TYR A 146 2.45 1.92 3.25
C TYR A 146 2.63 0.77 4.23
N GLY A 147 1.61 0.47 5.03
CA GLY A 147 1.62 -0.68 5.93
C GLY A 147 1.64 -2.01 5.18
N TYR A 148 0.84 -2.16 4.12
CA TYR A 148 0.85 -3.31 3.23
C TYR A 148 2.23 -3.54 2.63
N ALA A 149 2.80 -2.51 2.01
CA ALA A 149 4.12 -2.63 1.40
C ALA A 149 5.23 -2.91 2.43
N LEU A 150 5.16 -2.33 3.63
CA LEU A 150 6.13 -2.62 4.69
C LEU A 150 6.07 -4.08 5.13
N ASP A 151 4.86 -4.64 5.31
CA ASP A 151 4.70 -6.07 5.62
C ASP A 151 5.21 -6.95 4.46
N ALA A 152 4.89 -6.61 3.21
CA ALA A 152 5.36 -7.32 2.03
C ALA A 152 6.91 -7.34 1.96
N LEU A 153 7.56 -6.20 2.15
CA LEU A 153 9.03 -6.09 2.17
C LEU A 153 9.65 -6.86 3.35
N GLN A 154 9.05 -6.82 4.54
CA GLN A 154 9.54 -7.59 5.69
C GLN A 154 9.41 -9.09 5.48
N GLY A 155 8.29 -9.52 4.88
CA GLY A 155 8.08 -10.90 4.48
C GLY A 155 9.14 -11.33 3.46
N MET A 156 9.35 -10.53 2.41
CA MET A 156 10.37 -10.74 1.40
C MET A 156 11.78 -10.86 2.02
N LYS A 157 12.18 -9.93 2.92
CA LYS A 157 13.46 -10.03 3.64
C LYS A 157 13.59 -11.36 4.41
N THR A 158 12.50 -11.80 5.03
CA THR A 158 12.47 -13.06 5.81
C THR A 158 12.61 -14.29 4.91
N LEU A 159 12.03 -14.25 3.71
CA LEU A 159 12.01 -15.39 2.80
C LEU A 159 13.29 -15.50 1.96
N TYR A 160 13.86 -14.37 1.53
CA TYR A 160 14.92 -14.30 0.51
C TYR A 160 16.20 -13.61 1.00
N ILE A 161 16.54 -13.72 2.29
CA ILE A 161 17.74 -13.10 2.86
C ILE A 161 19.03 -13.40 2.08
N ASP A 162 19.11 -14.59 1.47
CA ASP A 162 20.27 -15.05 0.71
C ASP A 162 20.39 -14.34 -0.66
N ASP A 163 19.29 -13.82 -1.21
CA ASP A 163 19.19 -13.23 -2.55
C ASP A 163 19.18 -11.68 -2.53
N ILE A 164 19.03 -11.05 -1.36
CA ILE A 164 18.97 -9.60 -1.20
C ILE A 164 20.33 -8.98 -0.85
N ASN A 165 20.57 -7.76 -1.32
CA ASN A 165 21.62 -6.91 -0.77
C ASN A 165 21.11 -6.21 0.49
N GLU A 166 21.43 -6.77 1.65
CA GLU A 166 20.84 -6.36 2.93
C GLU A 166 21.04 -4.87 3.24
N ALA A 167 22.17 -4.27 2.86
CA ALA A 167 22.44 -2.86 3.13
C ALA A 167 21.45 -1.92 2.43
N TYR A 168 21.16 -2.17 1.14
CA TYR A 168 20.16 -1.38 0.40
C TYR A 168 18.73 -1.77 0.77
N PHE A 169 18.47 -3.06 1.00
CA PHE A 169 17.15 -3.53 1.41
C PHE A 169 16.72 -2.93 2.75
N ASP A 170 17.65 -2.76 3.70
CA ASP A 170 17.37 -2.11 4.98
C ASP A 170 17.11 -0.61 4.85
N ARG A 171 17.80 0.06 3.92
CA ARG A 171 17.50 1.46 3.57
C ARG A 171 16.10 1.57 2.97
N LEU A 172 15.71 0.63 2.11
CA LEU A 172 14.37 0.57 1.52
C LEU A 172 13.28 0.38 2.58
N LEU A 173 13.46 -0.61 3.46
CA LEU A 173 12.55 -0.85 4.60
C LEU A 173 12.40 0.41 5.45
N LYS A 174 13.51 1.07 5.80
CA LYS A 174 13.50 2.29 6.61
C LYS A 174 12.80 3.46 5.91
N LEU A 175 12.96 3.59 4.60
CA LEU A 175 12.28 4.62 3.81
C LEU A 175 10.76 4.40 3.84
N VAL A 176 10.29 3.18 3.59
CA VAL A 176 8.85 2.83 3.63
C VAL A 176 8.28 2.94 5.05
N GLU A 177 9.05 2.52 6.06
CA GLU A 177 8.68 2.71 7.48
C GLU A 177 8.52 4.19 7.83
N GLY A 178 9.43 5.06 7.36
CA GLY A 178 9.33 6.51 7.55
C GLY A 178 8.07 7.10 6.89
N LEU A 179 7.72 6.65 5.69
CA LEU A 179 6.47 7.05 5.01
C LEU A 179 5.23 6.58 5.79
N TYR A 180 5.25 5.34 6.30
CA TYR A 180 4.17 4.80 7.11
C TYR A 180 3.99 5.56 8.43
N GLN A 181 5.10 5.87 9.11
CA GLN A 181 5.13 6.69 10.33
C GLN A 181 4.53 8.08 10.07
N GLU A 182 4.99 8.75 9.01
CA GLU A 182 4.54 10.10 8.65
C GLU A 182 3.03 10.14 8.36
N ALA A 183 2.52 9.22 7.54
CA ALA A 183 1.10 9.13 7.21
C ALA A 183 0.26 8.81 8.45
N SER A 184 0.72 7.88 9.30
CA SER A 184 -0.01 7.45 10.51
C SER A 184 -0.04 8.53 11.58
N GLN A 185 1.05 9.27 11.78
CA GLN A 185 1.11 10.44 12.66
C GLN A 185 0.14 11.52 12.21
N ARG A 186 0.13 11.82 10.91
CA ARG A 186 -0.77 12.84 10.38
C ARG A 186 -2.23 12.42 10.43
N LEU A 187 -2.55 11.16 10.12
CA LEU A 187 -3.89 10.61 10.30
C LEU A 187 -4.35 10.71 11.76
N ALA A 188 -3.49 10.31 12.70
CA ALA A 188 -3.80 10.39 14.12
C ALA A 188 -4.10 11.84 14.56
N ALA A 189 -3.33 12.81 14.06
CA ALA A 189 -3.54 14.23 14.35
C ALA A 189 -4.84 14.79 13.74
N GLU A 190 -5.35 14.25 12.63
CA GLU A 190 -6.68 14.61 12.10
C GLU A 190 -7.82 13.95 12.91
N VAL A 191 -7.63 12.71 13.36
CA VAL A 191 -8.65 11.94 14.10
C VAL A 191 -8.78 12.43 15.55
N LYS A 192 -7.64 12.70 16.20
CA LYS A 192 -7.54 13.16 17.58
C LYS A 192 -6.67 14.43 17.60
N PRO A 193 -7.24 15.60 17.24
CA PRO A 193 -6.49 16.85 17.19
C PRO A 193 -6.02 17.27 18.58
N GLU A 194 -4.84 17.90 18.63
CA GLU A 194 -4.33 18.53 19.84
C GLU A 194 -5.21 19.74 20.24
N PRO A 195 -5.31 20.08 21.55
CA PRO A 195 -6.10 21.22 22.00
C PRO A 195 -5.71 22.55 21.38
N GLN A 196 -4.42 22.72 21.07
CA GLN A 196 -3.88 23.88 20.36
C GLN A 196 -3.03 23.37 19.20
N PRO A 197 -3.64 23.10 18.03
CA PRO A 197 -2.91 22.56 16.91
C PRO A 197 -1.92 23.61 16.38
N PRO A 198 -0.69 23.22 16.02
CA PRO A 198 0.24 24.13 15.39
C PRO A 198 -0.33 24.66 14.06
N LYS A 199 0.01 25.91 13.73
CA LYS A 199 -0.22 26.48 12.40
C LYS A 199 0.48 25.61 11.36
N ARG A 200 -0.23 25.36 10.26
CA ARG A 200 0.25 24.55 9.14
C ARG A 200 0.63 25.46 7.97
N PRO A 201 1.65 25.10 7.18
CA PRO A 201 1.99 25.84 5.97
C PRO A 201 0.76 25.99 5.05
N PRO A 202 0.61 27.14 4.38
CA PRO A 202 -0.50 27.37 3.48
C PRO A 202 -0.46 26.36 2.33
N ARG A 203 -1.63 25.81 1.98
CA ARG A 203 -1.81 24.90 0.85
C ARG A 203 -2.44 25.65 -0.32
N HIS A 204 -2.25 25.13 -1.53
CA HIS A 204 -2.81 25.69 -2.74
C HIS A 204 -4.21 25.15 -3.02
N SER A 205 -5.07 25.98 -3.63
CA SER A 205 -6.35 25.49 -4.15
C SER A 205 -6.13 24.41 -5.22
N LYS A 206 -6.93 23.34 -5.16
CA LYS A 206 -6.96 22.25 -6.16
C LYS A 206 -7.45 22.70 -7.54
N THR A 207 -8.11 23.86 -7.63
CA THR A 207 -8.76 24.36 -8.85
C THR A 207 -8.21 25.73 -9.28
N ALA A 208 -7.03 26.11 -8.79
CA ALA A 208 -6.41 27.38 -9.15
C ALA A 208 -6.17 27.50 -10.67
N ALA A 209 -6.57 28.62 -11.25
CA ALA A 209 -6.39 28.89 -12.68
C ALA A 209 -4.89 28.88 -13.07
N GLY A 210 -4.59 28.33 -14.26
CA GLY A 210 -3.21 28.21 -14.76
C GLY A 210 -2.38 27.10 -14.10
N ARG A 211 -3.00 26.19 -13.34
CA ARG A 211 -2.35 25.02 -12.73
C ARG A 211 -3.12 23.73 -13.04
N PRO A 212 -2.48 22.54 -12.93
CA PRO A 212 -3.20 21.28 -13.04
C PRO A 212 -4.34 21.20 -12.02
N GLN A 213 -5.55 20.87 -12.50
CA GLN A 213 -6.70 20.64 -11.62
C GLN A 213 -6.53 19.31 -10.91
N LYS A 214 -6.64 19.28 -9.59
CA LYS A 214 -6.44 18.05 -8.80
C LYS A 214 -7.76 17.37 -8.46
N LYS A 215 -7.79 16.04 -8.59
CA LYS A 215 -8.93 15.19 -8.20
C LYS A 215 -8.47 14.06 -7.30
N VAL A 216 -9.23 13.82 -6.22
CA VAL A 216 -9.08 12.66 -5.35
C VAL A 216 -9.91 11.53 -5.96
N ILE A 217 -9.30 10.37 -6.20
CA ILE A 217 -9.94 9.21 -6.82
C ILE A 217 -9.83 7.98 -5.92
N LYS A 218 -10.87 7.15 -5.89
CA LYS A 218 -10.87 5.85 -5.22
C LYS A 218 -10.66 4.76 -6.27
N THR A 219 -9.53 4.08 -6.21
CA THR A 219 -9.16 3.04 -7.17
C THR A 219 -9.49 1.65 -6.62
N ARG A 220 -9.56 0.65 -7.51
CA ARG A 220 -9.86 -0.72 -7.11
C ARG A 220 -8.72 -1.39 -6.33
N LYS A 221 -7.47 -1.10 -6.71
CA LYS A 221 -6.27 -1.80 -6.19
C LYS A 221 -5.32 -0.89 -5.40
N ASN A 222 -5.16 0.37 -5.81
CA ASN A 222 -4.13 1.26 -5.29
C ASN A 222 -4.69 2.27 -4.27
N GLY A 223 -5.79 1.91 -3.59
CA GLY A 223 -6.44 2.78 -2.62
C GLY A 223 -6.91 4.13 -3.19
N VAL A 224 -6.80 5.17 -2.38
CA VAL A 224 -7.18 6.55 -2.70
C VAL A 224 -5.95 7.33 -3.19
N LEU A 225 -6.06 7.91 -4.38
CA LEU A 225 -4.98 8.66 -5.04
C LEU A 225 -5.38 10.11 -5.29
N ILE A 226 -4.39 10.98 -5.48
CA ILE A 226 -4.57 12.36 -5.96
C ILE A 226 -3.83 12.50 -7.28
N GLY A 227 -4.51 12.97 -8.31
CA GLY A 227 -3.92 13.17 -9.64
C GLY A 227 -4.48 14.37 -10.38
N ASP A 228 -3.92 14.60 -11.57
CA ASP A 228 -4.30 15.68 -12.47
C ASP A 228 -5.55 15.27 -13.26
N LEU A 229 -6.63 16.00 -13.05
CA LEU A 229 -7.85 15.86 -13.82
C LEU A 229 -7.63 16.40 -15.23
N LYS A 230 -7.87 15.54 -16.22
CA LYS A 230 -8.00 15.89 -17.63
C LYS A 230 -9.47 15.73 -18.01
N PRO A 231 -10.16 16.82 -18.39
CA PRO A 231 -11.50 16.74 -18.95
C PRO A 231 -11.54 15.82 -20.18
N ALA A 232 -12.73 15.34 -20.53
CA ALA A 232 -12.93 14.61 -21.77
C ALA A 232 -12.45 15.43 -22.97
N SER A 233 -11.77 14.77 -23.91
CA SER A 233 -11.20 15.33 -25.13
C SER A 233 -11.43 14.38 -26.31
N GLU A 234 -10.96 14.75 -27.51
CA GLU A 234 -11.01 13.86 -28.67
C GLU A 234 -10.20 12.57 -28.45
N ASP A 235 -9.09 12.66 -27.71
CA ASP A 235 -8.24 11.51 -27.36
C ASP A 235 -8.87 10.62 -26.27
N PHE A 236 -9.71 11.20 -25.40
CA PHE A 236 -10.34 10.51 -24.28
C PHE A 236 -11.82 10.92 -24.13
N PRO A 237 -12.78 10.07 -24.54
CA PRO A 237 -14.20 10.43 -24.52
C PRO A 237 -14.79 10.56 -23.11
N LEU A 238 -14.04 10.13 -22.08
CA LEU A 238 -14.37 10.28 -20.67
C LEU A 238 -13.27 11.09 -19.98
N GLU A 239 -13.60 11.73 -18.86
CA GLU A 239 -12.57 12.33 -18.01
C GLU A 239 -11.57 11.27 -17.53
N VAL A 240 -10.30 11.68 -17.45
CA VAL A 240 -9.22 10.84 -16.95
C VAL A 240 -8.45 11.56 -15.87
N VAL A 241 -7.84 10.80 -14.97
CA VAL A 241 -6.93 11.32 -13.95
C VAL A 241 -5.55 10.76 -14.19
N GLU A 242 -4.57 11.64 -14.37
CA GLU A 242 -3.18 11.30 -14.60
C GLU A 242 -2.34 11.50 -13.33
N LEU A 243 -1.50 10.52 -13.02
CA LEU A 243 -0.42 10.67 -12.05
C LEU A 243 0.87 10.85 -12.85
N ARG A 244 1.53 11.98 -12.67
CA ARG A 244 2.78 12.33 -13.36
C ARG A 244 3.88 12.63 -12.36
N SER A 245 5.10 12.23 -12.68
CA SER A 245 6.28 12.49 -11.87
C SER A 245 6.54 13.99 -11.73
N GLU A 246 6.89 14.46 -10.53
CA GLU A 246 7.18 15.89 -10.31
C GLU A 246 8.55 16.31 -10.80
N THR A 247 9.47 15.37 -11.03
CA THR A 247 10.87 15.66 -11.40
C THR A 247 11.07 15.79 -12.90
N ASP A 248 10.28 15.08 -13.70
CA ASP A 248 10.45 14.99 -15.16
C ASP A 248 9.12 15.01 -15.94
N ASP A 249 7.98 15.23 -15.27
CA ASP A 249 6.63 15.22 -15.86
C ASP A 249 6.26 13.92 -16.61
N LYS A 250 6.98 12.82 -16.34
CA LYS A 250 6.68 11.54 -16.95
C LYS A 250 5.36 10.98 -16.41
N LEU A 251 4.50 10.49 -17.29
CA LEU A 251 3.27 9.79 -16.91
C LEU A 251 3.62 8.51 -16.13
N ILE A 252 3.12 8.41 -14.91
CA ILE A 252 3.25 7.23 -14.03
C ILE A 252 2.05 6.31 -14.25
N ALA A 253 0.84 6.85 -14.17
CA ALA A 253 -0.39 6.09 -14.35
C ALA A 253 -1.55 6.98 -14.85
N ARG A 254 -2.51 6.39 -15.55
CA ARG A 254 -3.75 7.05 -15.97
C ARG A 254 -4.95 6.22 -15.54
N TYR A 255 -5.98 6.89 -15.03
CA TYR A 255 -7.20 6.27 -14.54
C TYR A 255 -8.44 6.84 -15.21
N SER A 256 -9.45 6.01 -15.44
CA SER A 256 -10.78 6.44 -15.88
C SER A 256 -11.87 5.87 -14.99
N GLN A 257 -12.99 6.59 -14.88
CA GLN A 257 -14.08 6.20 -13.99
C GLN A 257 -14.92 5.06 -14.60
N ARG A 258 -15.18 4.00 -13.82
CA ARG A 258 -16.12 2.93 -14.13
C ARG A 258 -17.07 2.70 -12.94
N GLY A 259 -18.25 3.30 -13.00
CA GLY A 259 -19.18 3.36 -11.86
C GLY A 259 -18.62 4.25 -10.75
N ASP A 260 -18.57 3.74 -9.52
CA ASP A 260 -18.07 4.47 -8.35
C ASP A 260 -16.55 4.34 -8.13
N VAL A 261 -15.85 3.58 -8.97
CA VAL A 261 -14.41 3.25 -8.83
C VAL A 261 -13.64 3.68 -10.07
N TRP A 262 -12.38 4.07 -9.86
CA TRP A 262 -11.44 4.42 -10.92
C TRP A 262 -10.55 3.23 -11.26
N ASP A 263 -10.52 2.85 -12.54
CA ASP A 263 -9.71 1.74 -13.06
C ASP A 263 -8.55 2.29 -13.90
N ILE A 264 -7.41 1.59 -13.86
CA ILE A 264 -6.24 1.95 -14.66
C ILE A 264 -6.56 1.80 -16.15
N VAL A 265 -6.13 2.79 -16.93
CA VAL A 265 -6.14 2.73 -18.40
C VAL A 265 -4.77 2.20 -18.80
N GLU A 266 -4.61 0.88 -18.81
CA GLU A 266 -3.36 0.25 -19.27
C GLU A 266 -3.11 0.58 -20.75
N GLU A 267 -1.92 1.07 -21.05
CA GLU A 267 -1.31 0.85 -22.36
C GLU A 267 -0.95 -0.64 -22.41
N VAL A 268 -1.59 -1.41 -23.29
CA VAL A 268 -1.30 -2.84 -23.48
C VAL A 268 0.16 -2.98 -23.92
N ARG A 269 1.08 -3.19 -22.97
CA ARG A 269 2.44 -3.60 -23.32
C ARG A 269 2.34 -5.01 -23.89
N PRO A 270 2.87 -5.26 -25.10
CA PRO A 270 2.97 -6.62 -25.61
C PRO A 270 3.76 -7.45 -24.61
N ALA A 271 3.23 -8.61 -24.22
CA ALA A 271 3.99 -9.54 -23.40
C ALA A 271 5.32 -9.84 -24.11
N PRO A 272 6.48 -9.72 -23.42
CA PRO A 272 7.76 -10.04 -24.04
C PRO A 272 7.73 -11.49 -24.55
N PRO A 273 8.40 -11.78 -25.68
CA PRO A 273 8.40 -13.12 -26.24
C PRO A 273 8.94 -14.12 -25.22
N LEU A 274 8.22 -15.23 -25.07
CA LEU A 274 8.58 -16.32 -24.16
C LEU A 274 9.92 -16.93 -24.60
N LYS A 275 10.96 -16.74 -23.79
CA LYS A 275 12.27 -17.38 -24.02
C LYS A 275 12.18 -18.84 -23.59
N THR A 276 12.63 -19.75 -24.45
CA THR A 276 12.72 -21.18 -24.12
C THR A 276 14.16 -21.50 -23.73
N ARG A 277 14.38 -21.94 -22.49
CA ARG A 277 15.71 -22.33 -21.98
C ARG A 277 15.94 -23.83 -22.18
N ALA A 278 17.19 -24.27 -22.04
CA ALA A 278 17.52 -25.70 -22.10
C ALA A 278 16.75 -26.48 -21.03
N LEU A 279 16.16 -27.62 -21.41
CA LEU A 279 15.29 -28.43 -20.54
C LEU A 279 15.98 -28.83 -19.22
N ASP A 280 17.27 -29.17 -19.28
CA ASP A 280 18.04 -29.56 -18.10
C ASP A 280 18.23 -28.41 -17.10
N ALA A 281 18.33 -27.17 -17.58
CA ALA A 281 18.40 -25.98 -16.73
C ALA A 281 17.07 -25.77 -15.98
N ILE A 282 15.94 -25.85 -16.70
CA ILE A 282 14.60 -25.74 -16.11
C ILE A 282 14.37 -26.86 -15.08
N ARG A 283 14.81 -28.08 -15.39
CA ARG A 283 14.76 -29.22 -14.46
C ARG A 283 15.59 -28.98 -13.20
N GLY A 284 16.79 -28.42 -13.36
CA GLY A 284 17.66 -28.02 -12.25
C GLY A 284 16.99 -26.99 -11.34
N ASP A 285 16.44 -25.93 -11.93
CA ASP A 285 15.72 -24.87 -11.22
C ASP A 285 14.50 -25.43 -10.47
N ALA A 286 13.72 -26.31 -11.10
CA ALA A 286 12.54 -26.91 -10.49
C ALA A 286 12.91 -27.76 -9.26
N ARG A 287 13.98 -28.55 -9.35
CA ARG A 287 14.49 -29.33 -8.21
C ARG A 287 15.02 -28.44 -7.10
N LYS A 288 15.75 -27.38 -7.44
CA LYS A 288 16.24 -26.39 -6.47
C LYS A 288 15.08 -25.73 -5.74
N LEU A 289 14.07 -25.26 -6.47
CA LEU A 289 12.90 -24.59 -5.93
C LEU A 289 12.06 -25.52 -5.04
N LEU A 290 11.84 -26.77 -5.46
CA LEU A 290 11.21 -27.79 -4.63
C LEU A 290 12.00 -28.07 -3.35
N GLY A 291 13.33 -28.07 -3.40
CA GLY A 291 14.20 -28.22 -2.22
C GLY A 291 14.07 -27.06 -1.22
N GLN A 292 13.56 -25.90 -1.65
CA GLN A 292 13.34 -24.72 -0.79
C GLN A 292 11.93 -24.70 -0.17
N LEU A 293 11.00 -25.54 -0.62
CA LEU A 293 9.57 -25.49 -0.25
C LEU A 293 9.34 -25.49 1.27
N GLU A 294 9.98 -26.41 2.00
CA GLU A 294 9.80 -26.49 3.46
C GLU A 294 10.35 -25.26 4.18
N LYS A 295 11.48 -24.70 3.72
CA LYS A 295 12.05 -23.45 4.25
C LYS A 295 11.08 -22.29 4.03
N LEU A 296 10.48 -22.17 2.83
CA LEU A 296 9.50 -21.14 2.52
C LEU A 296 8.27 -21.22 3.44
N LEU A 297 7.69 -22.41 3.62
CA LEU A 297 6.54 -22.64 4.48
C LEU A 297 6.86 -22.34 5.97
N ALA A 298 8.04 -22.74 6.45
CA ALA A 298 8.49 -22.46 7.82
C ALA A 298 8.77 -20.97 8.07
N ASN A 299 9.35 -20.28 7.08
CA ASN A 299 9.60 -18.84 7.14
C ASN A 299 8.29 -18.05 7.21
N ALA A 300 7.30 -18.40 6.38
CA ALA A 300 5.96 -17.82 6.43
C ALA A 300 5.29 -18.03 7.80
N GLN A 301 5.35 -19.26 8.34
CA GLN A 301 4.83 -19.55 9.67
C GLN A 301 5.48 -18.69 10.77
N SER A 302 6.78 -18.43 10.65
CA SER A 302 7.54 -17.60 11.60
C SER A 302 7.18 -16.12 11.47
N TYR A 303 7.03 -15.64 10.23
CA TYR A 303 6.68 -14.24 9.92
C TYR A 303 5.30 -13.84 10.43
N ARG A 304 4.35 -14.79 10.53
CA ARG A 304 2.99 -14.59 11.09
C ARG A 304 2.97 -13.79 12.41
N LYS A 305 4.00 -13.92 13.25
CA LYS A 305 4.09 -13.21 14.54
C LYS A 305 4.25 -11.69 14.39
N ARG A 306 4.81 -11.24 13.27
CA ARG A 306 5.14 -9.83 12.99
C ARG A 306 4.17 -9.19 11.98
N CYS A 307 3.51 -10.00 11.15
CA CYS A 307 2.54 -9.54 10.17
C CYS A 307 1.35 -8.81 10.84
N ARG A 308 1.12 -7.58 10.39
CA ARG A 308 0.04 -6.67 10.79
C ARG A 308 -1.12 -6.66 9.79
N PHE A 309 -0.86 -7.07 8.55
CA PHE A 309 -1.83 -7.06 7.46
C PHE A 309 -2.03 -8.46 6.90
N PRO A 310 -3.11 -9.17 7.29
CA PRO A 310 -3.32 -10.59 6.96
C PRO A 310 -3.28 -10.95 5.48
N GLN A 311 -3.63 -10.02 4.59
CA GLN A 311 -3.61 -10.26 3.15
C GLN A 311 -2.18 -10.40 2.60
N GLU A 312 -1.20 -9.71 3.19
CA GLU A 312 0.17 -9.69 2.67
C GLU A 312 0.85 -11.04 2.84
N ILE A 313 0.59 -11.76 3.93
CA ILE A 313 1.14 -13.10 4.12
C ILE A 313 0.54 -14.12 3.14
N GLU A 314 -0.71 -13.94 2.71
CA GLU A 314 -1.31 -14.76 1.65
C GLU A 314 -0.70 -14.40 0.30
N GLU A 315 -0.52 -13.10 0.01
CA GLU A 315 0.08 -12.63 -1.23
C GLU A 315 1.52 -13.13 -1.40
N ILE A 316 2.33 -13.07 -0.34
CA ILE A 316 3.69 -13.63 -0.34
C ILE A 316 3.67 -15.12 -0.72
N MET A 317 2.74 -15.90 -0.18
CA MET A 317 2.60 -17.33 -0.50
C MET A 317 2.05 -17.57 -1.91
N ASN A 318 1.14 -16.73 -2.38
CA ASN A 318 0.61 -16.80 -3.73
C ASN A 318 1.68 -16.42 -4.77
N ASN A 319 2.57 -15.48 -4.46
CA ASN A 319 3.71 -15.13 -5.31
C ASN A 319 4.68 -16.31 -5.45
N GLU A 320 4.94 -17.05 -4.37
CA GLU A 320 5.70 -18.30 -4.48
C GLU A 320 4.96 -19.36 -5.29
N ALA A 321 3.66 -19.55 -5.04
CA ALA A 321 2.85 -20.48 -5.83
C ALA A 321 2.87 -20.12 -7.33
N SER A 322 2.80 -18.82 -7.65
CA SER A 322 2.92 -18.29 -9.01
C SER A 322 4.29 -18.59 -9.61
N ARG A 323 5.37 -18.48 -8.83
CA ARG A 323 6.73 -18.83 -9.27
C ARG A 323 6.85 -20.32 -9.61
N PHE A 324 6.29 -21.22 -8.80
CA PHE A 324 6.18 -22.64 -9.15
C PHE A 324 5.33 -22.85 -10.41
N GLY A 325 4.21 -22.14 -10.55
CA GLY A 325 3.32 -22.22 -11.72
C GLY A 325 3.99 -21.79 -13.02
N LYS A 326 4.69 -20.65 -13.01
CA LYS A 326 5.46 -20.14 -14.15
C LYS A 326 6.53 -21.15 -14.60
N LEU A 327 7.28 -21.71 -13.65
CA LEU A 327 8.32 -22.70 -13.93
C LEU A 327 7.73 -24.02 -14.44
N SER A 328 6.61 -24.46 -13.86
CA SER A 328 5.88 -25.65 -14.33
C SER A 328 5.37 -25.47 -15.76
N ALA A 329 4.82 -24.30 -16.09
CA ALA A 329 4.36 -23.98 -17.44
C ALA A 329 5.53 -23.88 -18.45
N GLU A 330 6.68 -23.33 -18.04
CA GLU A 330 7.89 -23.32 -18.86
C GLU A 330 8.38 -24.75 -19.15
N TYR A 331 8.41 -25.61 -18.12
CA TYR A 331 8.82 -27.02 -18.25
C TYR A 331 7.90 -27.79 -19.19
N ASP A 332 6.58 -27.65 -19.02
CA ASP A 332 5.57 -28.35 -19.82
C ASP A 332 5.63 -27.95 -21.31
N ARG A 333 5.79 -26.66 -21.59
CA ARG A 333 5.97 -26.14 -22.97
C ARG A 333 7.27 -26.64 -23.60
N THR A 334 8.36 -26.64 -22.83
CA THR A 334 9.67 -27.09 -23.34
C THR A 334 9.64 -28.59 -23.67
N LEU A 335 9.03 -29.41 -22.81
CA LEU A 335 8.80 -30.82 -23.09
C LEU A 335 7.99 -31.03 -24.38
N ALA A 336 6.90 -30.29 -24.55
CA ALA A 336 6.07 -30.38 -25.75
C ALA A 336 6.86 -30.05 -27.05
N ALA A 337 7.77 -29.08 -26.98
CA ALA A 337 8.62 -28.70 -28.12
C ALA A 337 9.69 -29.75 -28.48
N THR A 338 10.07 -30.65 -27.56
CA THR A 338 11.06 -31.72 -27.86
C THR A 338 10.49 -32.85 -28.71
N HIS A 339 9.17 -32.91 -28.91
CA HIS A 339 8.46 -34.01 -29.59
C HIS A 339 8.78 -35.43 -29.07
N SER A 340 9.40 -35.54 -27.89
CA SER A 340 9.73 -36.81 -27.26
C SER A 340 8.63 -37.23 -26.27
N PRO A 341 8.38 -38.54 -26.07
CA PRO A 341 7.45 -38.99 -25.05
C PRO A 341 7.88 -38.52 -23.67
N ARG A 342 6.92 -38.06 -22.85
CA ARG A 342 7.18 -37.71 -21.45
C ARG A 342 7.61 -38.95 -20.68
N THR A 343 8.66 -38.80 -19.88
CA THR A 343 9.12 -39.87 -18.98
C THR A 343 8.32 -39.86 -17.68
N GLN A 344 8.35 -40.96 -16.92
CA GLN A 344 7.79 -40.98 -15.56
C GLN A 344 8.43 -39.90 -14.66
N ALA A 345 9.70 -39.58 -14.87
CA ALA A 345 10.39 -38.53 -14.11
C ALA A 345 9.83 -37.14 -14.41
N ASP A 346 9.41 -36.88 -15.65
CA ASP A 346 8.76 -35.61 -16.04
C ASP A 346 7.39 -35.46 -15.39
N HIS A 347 6.59 -36.53 -15.40
CA HIS A 347 5.28 -36.56 -14.72
C HIS A 347 5.44 -36.32 -13.21
N ASN A 348 6.36 -37.02 -12.56
CA ASN A 348 6.63 -36.86 -11.14
C ASN A 348 7.10 -35.44 -10.78
N LEU A 349 7.86 -34.78 -11.66
CA LEU A 349 8.33 -33.42 -11.40
C LEU A 349 7.20 -32.39 -11.51
N LEU A 350 6.35 -32.50 -12.54
CA LEU A 350 5.15 -31.67 -12.71
C LEU A 350 4.17 -31.85 -11.54
N GLU A 351 3.95 -33.10 -11.11
CA GLU A 351 3.09 -33.41 -9.96
C GLU A 351 3.62 -32.75 -8.68
N LYS A 352 4.92 -32.87 -8.40
CA LYS A 352 5.53 -32.23 -7.23
C LYS A 352 5.40 -30.70 -7.25
N MET A 353 5.57 -30.06 -8.41
CA MET A 353 5.35 -28.61 -8.53
C MET A 353 3.88 -28.25 -8.32
N SER A 354 2.94 -29.04 -8.81
CA SER A 354 1.50 -28.86 -8.57
C SER A 354 1.13 -29.02 -7.09
N GLU A 355 1.71 -30.00 -6.41
CA GLU A 355 1.56 -30.18 -4.96
C GLU A 355 2.13 -28.97 -4.20
N ALA A 356 3.31 -28.49 -4.58
CA ALA A 356 3.93 -27.30 -3.98
C ALA A 356 3.02 -26.06 -4.11
N ILE A 357 2.44 -25.82 -5.29
CA ILE A 357 1.46 -24.75 -5.53
C ILE A 357 0.29 -24.87 -4.56
N SER A 358 -0.34 -26.05 -4.49
CA SER A 358 -1.47 -26.28 -3.57
C SER A 358 -1.10 -26.07 -2.11
N ARG A 359 0.08 -26.53 -1.69
CA ARG A 359 0.59 -26.37 -0.32
C ARG A 359 0.82 -24.90 0.02
N LEU A 360 1.44 -24.14 -0.88
CA LEU A 360 1.70 -22.71 -0.69
C LEU A 360 0.40 -21.91 -0.62
N THR A 361 -0.50 -22.08 -1.59
CA THR A 361 -1.81 -21.39 -1.60
C THR A 361 -2.64 -21.74 -0.36
N SER A 362 -2.70 -23.02 0.01
CA SER A 362 -3.43 -23.45 1.22
C SER A 362 -2.81 -22.88 2.49
N LYS A 363 -1.47 -22.83 2.56
CA LYS A 363 -0.77 -22.24 3.71
C LYS A 363 -1.03 -20.75 3.82
N GLY A 364 -0.97 -20.01 2.71
CA GLY A 364 -1.28 -18.58 2.64
C GLY A 364 -2.69 -18.29 3.14
N ALA A 365 -3.69 -19.00 2.60
CA ALA A 365 -5.09 -18.83 3.01
C ALA A 365 -5.32 -19.16 4.50
N ALA A 366 -4.69 -20.22 5.02
CA ALA A 366 -4.76 -20.57 6.43
C ALA A 366 -4.15 -19.49 7.33
N LEU A 367 -2.98 -18.95 6.95
CA LEU A 367 -2.31 -17.88 7.68
C LEU A 367 -3.13 -16.58 7.67
N ARG A 368 -3.69 -16.19 6.52
CA ARG A 368 -4.59 -15.02 6.43
C ARG A 368 -5.81 -15.18 7.32
N THR A 369 -6.47 -16.34 7.28
CA THR A 369 -7.62 -16.64 8.13
C THR A 369 -7.27 -16.53 9.61
N GLU A 370 -6.17 -17.16 10.03
CA GLU A 370 -5.71 -17.11 11.42
C GLU A 370 -5.43 -15.67 11.87
N LEU A 371 -4.72 -14.90 11.05
CA LEU A 371 -4.38 -13.51 11.35
C LEU A 371 -5.60 -12.59 11.36
N SER A 372 -6.53 -12.74 10.41
CA SER A 372 -7.77 -11.96 10.37
C SER A 372 -8.61 -12.16 11.64
N LEU A 373 -8.62 -13.37 12.23
CA LEU A 373 -9.32 -13.64 13.49
C LEU A 373 -8.55 -13.17 14.73
N ARG A 374 -7.21 -13.15 14.67
CA ARG A 374 -6.33 -12.80 15.80
C ARG A 374 -6.14 -11.31 15.99
N LEU A 375 -6.03 -10.55 14.89
CA LEU A 375 -5.76 -9.11 14.93
C LEU A 375 -7.04 -8.31 15.23
N PRO A 376 -6.92 -7.03 15.63
CA PRO A 376 -8.08 -6.16 15.78
C PRO A 376 -8.96 -6.14 14.51
N PRO A 377 -10.29 -6.07 14.66
CA PRO A 377 -11.19 -6.12 13.52
C PRO A 377 -11.03 -4.89 12.64
N THR A 378 -10.93 -5.13 11.34
CA THR A 378 -10.95 -4.10 10.29
C THR A 378 -12.02 -4.47 9.27
N GLU A 379 -12.48 -3.49 8.50
CA GLU A 379 -13.42 -3.76 7.40
C GLU A 379 -12.86 -4.79 6.40
N GLY A 380 -11.56 -4.70 6.07
CA GLY A 380 -10.89 -5.64 5.16
C GLY A 380 -10.87 -7.08 5.67
N ASN A 381 -10.57 -7.29 6.95
CA ASN A 381 -10.61 -8.61 7.58
C ASN A 381 -12.04 -9.16 7.60
N LEU A 382 -13.01 -8.31 7.90
CA LEU A 382 -14.40 -8.70 7.97
C LEU A 382 -14.95 -9.10 6.59
N ARG A 383 -14.65 -8.33 5.55
CA ARG A 383 -14.97 -8.66 4.16
C ARG A 383 -14.40 -10.02 3.76
N TYR A 384 -13.12 -10.27 4.03
CA TYR A 384 -12.48 -11.56 3.75
C TYR A 384 -13.19 -12.72 4.46
N LEU A 385 -13.48 -12.58 5.75
CA LEU A 385 -14.13 -13.64 6.53
C LEU A 385 -15.56 -13.91 6.05
N PHE A 386 -16.30 -12.88 5.59
CA PHE A 386 -17.60 -13.07 4.93
C PHE A 386 -17.48 -13.82 3.60
N GLU A 387 -16.54 -13.41 2.74
CA GLU A 387 -16.29 -14.05 1.43
C GLU A 387 -15.91 -15.52 1.57
N LYS A 388 -15.17 -15.87 2.63
CA LYS A 388 -14.82 -17.26 2.97
C LYS A 388 -15.92 -18.00 3.74
N ASN A 389 -17.07 -17.36 3.99
CA ASN A 389 -18.18 -17.93 4.74
C ASN A 389 -17.77 -18.43 6.15
N LEU A 390 -16.86 -17.73 6.82
CA LEU A 390 -16.30 -18.12 8.13
C LEU A 390 -17.00 -17.45 9.32
N ILE A 391 -17.75 -16.39 9.07
CA ILE A 391 -18.47 -15.63 10.09
C ILE A 391 -19.93 -15.40 9.70
N GLN A 392 -20.75 -15.09 10.69
CA GLN A 392 -22.15 -14.70 10.53
C GLN A 392 -22.50 -13.53 11.45
N VAL A 393 -23.58 -12.81 11.14
CA VAL A 393 -24.03 -11.64 11.91
C VAL A 393 -25.41 -11.90 12.50
N ALA A 394 -25.61 -11.45 13.73
CA ALA A 394 -26.92 -11.39 14.36
C ALA A 394 -27.14 -10.00 14.98
N ARG A 395 -28.32 -9.41 14.75
CA ARG A 395 -28.78 -8.19 15.45
C ARG A 395 -28.98 -8.51 16.93
N LEU A 396 -28.55 -7.63 17.82
CA LEU A 396 -28.68 -7.78 19.27
C LEU A 396 -29.70 -6.79 19.84
N GLY A 397 -30.95 -7.24 19.92
CA GLY A 397 -32.02 -6.48 20.56
C GLY A 397 -32.46 -5.25 19.77
N GLU A 398 -33.09 -4.31 20.48
CA GLU A 398 -33.51 -3.01 19.94
C GLU A 398 -32.48 -1.92 20.25
N ARG A 399 -32.61 -0.77 19.58
CA ARG A 399 -31.73 0.38 19.83
C ARG A 399 -31.75 0.82 21.28
N ILE A 400 -30.57 0.97 21.85
CA ILE A 400 -30.40 1.34 23.26
C ILE A 400 -29.93 2.79 23.35
N PRO A 401 -30.60 3.66 24.14
CA PRO A 401 -30.12 5.02 24.37
C PRO A 401 -28.80 4.98 25.16
N LEU A 402 -27.77 5.66 24.65
CA LEU A 402 -26.51 5.79 25.36
C LEU A 402 -26.63 6.85 26.47
N LYS A 403 -26.04 6.53 27.64
CA LYS A 403 -25.98 7.45 28.79
C LYS A 403 -24.68 8.26 28.71
N GLY A 404 -24.76 9.57 28.90
CA GLY A 404 -23.58 10.44 28.96
C GLY A 404 -23.76 11.77 28.21
N THR A 405 -22.64 12.36 27.78
CA THR A 405 -22.61 13.61 27.00
C THR A 405 -23.18 13.44 25.59
N ARG A 406 -23.14 12.24 25.04
CA ARG A 406 -23.89 11.88 23.83
C ARG A 406 -25.24 11.31 24.18
N LYS A 407 -26.26 11.78 23.46
CA LYS A 407 -27.66 11.33 23.56
C LYS A 407 -28.06 10.53 22.31
N ASP A 408 -27.11 9.86 21.68
CA ASP A 408 -27.35 8.98 20.53
C ASP A 408 -27.87 7.60 20.98
N PHE A 409 -28.39 6.87 20.00
CA PHE A 409 -28.90 5.51 20.14
C PHE A 409 -27.94 4.52 19.49
N LEU A 410 -27.70 3.40 20.16
CA LEU A 410 -26.80 2.34 19.70
C LEU A 410 -27.62 1.14 19.23
N GLU A 411 -27.41 0.71 17.99
CA GLU A 411 -27.78 -0.61 17.50
C GLU A 411 -26.53 -1.50 17.49
N GLU A 412 -26.63 -2.69 18.09
CA GLU A 412 -25.49 -3.60 18.25
C GLU A 412 -25.72 -4.88 17.44
N TYR A 413 -24.66 -5.37 16.80
CA TYR A 413 -24.66 -6.66 16.12
C TYR A 413 -23.53 -7.53 16.64
N ALA A 414 -23.80 -8.81 16.89
CA ALA A 414 -22.79 -9.82 17.12
C ALA A 414 -22.24 -10.31 15.79
N ILE A 415 -20.91 -10.35 15.68
CA ILE A 415 -20.20 -11.06 14.62
C ILE A 415 -19.71 -12.36 15.24
N ASN A 416 -20.25 -13.48 14.79
CA ASN A 416 -19.99 -14.81 15.35
C ASN A 416 -19.18 -15.67 14.38
N ASP A 417 -18.44 -16.65 14.91
CA ASP A 417 -18.02 -17.81 14.12
C ASP A 417 -19.25 -18.64 13.68
N ARG A 418 -19.01 -19.67 12.86
CA ARG A 418 -20.08 -20.56 12.37
C ARG A 418 -20.68 -21.47 13.44
N ASP A 419 -20.01 -21.63 14.57
CA ASP A 419 -20.55 -22.33 15.74
C ASP A 419 -21.40 -21.40 16.63
N GLY A 420 -21.57 -20.14 16.24
CA GLY A 420 -22.37 -19.15 16.98
C GLY A 420 -21.62 -18.51 18.15
N ARG A 421 -20.32 -18.75 18.31
CA ARG A 421 -19.53 -18.06 19.34
C ARG A 421 -19.23 -16.64 18.87
N PRO A 422 -19.48 -15.61 19.70
CA PRO A 422 -19.13 -14.25 19.34
C PRO A 422 -17.63 -14.15 19.12
N LEU A 423 -17.22 -13.38 18.11
CA LEU A 423 -15.84 -13.00 17.82
C LEU A 423 -15.65 -11.52 18.10
N TRP A 424 -16.53 -10.69 17.53
CA TRP A 424 -16.52 -9.22 17.62
C TRP A 424 -17.94 -8.67 17.67
N TYR A 425 -18.06 -7.35 17.80
CA TYR A 425 -19.33 -6.64 17.73
C TYR A 425 -19.24 -5.47 16.74
N ALA A 426 -20.34 -5.17 16.07
CA ALA A 426 -20.48 -3.94 15.28
C ALA A 426 -21.49 -3.02 15.96
N HIS A 427 -21.13 -1.75 16.06
CA HIS A 427 -21.85 -0.71 16.77
C HIS A 427 -22.27 0.38 15.77
N PHE A 428 -23.57 0.59 15.64
CA PHE A 428 -24.16 1.60 14.77
C PHE A 428 -24.80 2.70 15.60
N HIS A 429 -24.40 3.94 15.37
CA HIS A 429 -24.90 5.10 16.09
C HIS A 429 -25.99 5.82 15.29
N TYR A 430 -27.08 6.17 15.97
CA TYR A 430 -28.25 6.86 15.41
C TYR A 430 -28.62 8.06 16.28
N ASP A 431 -29.15 9.11 15.67
CA ASP A 431 -29.56 10.31 16.42
C ASP A 431 -30.78 10.05 17.32
N THR A 432 -31.70 9.18 16.89
CA THR A 432 -32.94 8.83 17.59
C THR A 432 -33.24 7.33 17.50
N ALA A 433 -34.17 6.83 18.32
CA ALA A 433 -34.60 5.43 18.26
C ALA A 433 -35.26 5.07 16.91
N GLU A 434 -35.86 6.05 16.23
CA GLU A 434 -36.65 5.86 15.01
C GLU A 434 -35.90 6.26 13.73
N THR A 435 -34.63 6.71 13.82
CA THR A 435 -33.83 7.09 12.64
C THR A 435 -33.81 5.94 11.61
N PRO A 436 -34.05 6.17 10.31
CA PRO A 436 -34.00 5.10 9.31
C PRO A 436 -32.68 4.32 9.38
N LYS A 437 -32.71 3.00 9.19
CA LYS A 437 -31.52 2.15 9.40
C LYS A 437 -30.32 2.54 8.55
N ASP A 438 -30.57 3.08 7.36
CA ASP A 438 -29.61 3.57 6.38
C ASP A 438 -28.91 4.87 6.83
N ASN A 439 -29.53 5.60 7.76
CA ASN A 439 -29.14 6.93 8.20
C ASN A 439 -28.40 6.90 9.56
N TYR A 440 -27.57 5.89 9.77
CA TYR A 440 -26.65 5.89 10.91
C TYR A 440 -25.55 6.96 10.71
N SER A 441 -25.08 7.55 11.81
CA SER A 441 -24.04 8.58 11.78
C SER A 441 -22.64 7.98 11.68
N VAL A 442 -22.38 6.90 12.42
CA VAL A 442 -21.12 6.16 12.37
C VAL A 442 -21.34 4.69 12.71
N ALA A 443 -20.60 3.82 12.03
CA ALA A 443 -20.52 2.40 12.35
C ALA A 443 -19.07 2.01 12.63
N HIS A 444 -18.82 1.24 13.68
CA HIS A 444 -17.48 0.75 14.03
C HIS A 444 -17.51 -0.65 14.64
N LEU A 445 -16.36 -1.30 14.59
CA LEU A 445 -16.09 -2.65 15.05
C LEU A 445 -15.43 -2.61 16.42
N LYS A 446 -15.75 -3.61 17.25
CA LYS A 446 -15.26 -3.77 18.62
C LYS A 446 -14.78 -5.18 18.87
N THR A 447 -13.65 -5.32 19.56
CA THR A 447 -13.31 -6.61 20.16
C THR A 447 -14.27 -6.94 21.31
N LYS A 448 -14.23 -8.18 21.82
CA LYS A 448 -15.08 -8.60 22.94
C LYS A 448 -14.79 -7.78 24.19
N GLU A 449 -13.50 -7.55 24.44
CA GLU A 449 -12.99 -6.81 25.59
C GLU A 449 -13.40 -5.33 25.50
N GLN A 450 -13.46 -4.81 24.28
CA GLN A 450 -13.84 -3.42 23.99
C GLN A 450 -15.34 -3.20 23.86
N ARG A 451 -16.17 -4.24 23.89
CA ARG A 451 -17.62 -4.17 23.58
C ARG A 451 -18.34 -3.04 24.32
N LYS A 452 -18.00 -2.79 25.59
CA LYS A 452 -18.65 -1.74 26.42
C LYS A 452 -17.90 -0.41 26.43
N GLU A 453 -16.77 -0.30 25.73
CA GLU A 453 -15.98 0.92 25.69
C GLU A 453 -16.51 1.87 24.61
N HIS A 454 -16.62 3.15 24.91
CA HIS A 454 -16.98 4.15 23.91
C HIS A 454 -15.80 4.43 22.95
N TYR A 455 -16.09 4.76 21.69
CA TYR A 455 -15.08 5.10 20.68
C TYR A 455 -14.10 6.19 21.18
N TYR A 456 -14.62 7.29 21.74
CA TYR A 456 -13.80 8.37 22.29
C TYR A 456 -13.00 7.97 23.51
N SER A 457 -13.48 7.03 24.33
CA SER A 457 -12.71 6.48 25.43
C SER A 457 -11.50 5.69 24.93
N GLN A 458 -11.66 4.92 23.84
CA GLN A 458 -10.54 4.23 23.20
C GLN A 458 -9.54 5.22 22.59
N LEU A 459 -10.03 6.24 21.87
CA LEU A 459 -9.17 7.30 21.35
C LEU A 459 -8.44 8.03 22.47
N ALA A 460 -9.09 8.29 23.61
CA ALA A 460 -8.47 8.93 24.76
C ALA A 460 -7.34 8.07 25.36
N LYS A 461 -7.55 6.74 25.45
CA LYS A 461 -6.54 5.76 25.92
C LYS A 461 -5.41 5.52 24.93
N ALA A 462 -5.61 5.76 23.63
CA ALA A 462 -4.57 5.60 22.62
C ALA A 462 -3.42 6.58 22.89
N ASP A 463 -2.25 6.01 23.22
CA ASP A 463 -1.06 6.70 23.71
C ASP A 463 -0.03 7.00 22.61
N ASN A 464 -0.20 6.43 21.42
CA ASN A 464 0.66 6.64 20.27
C ASN A 464 -0.15 6.70 18.96
N PRO A 465 0.43 7.24 17.87
CA PRO A 465 -0.27 7.40 16.59
C PRO A 465 -0.82 6.10 16.02
N TYR A 466 -0.10 4.99 16.14
CA TYR A 466 -0.58 3.70 15.62
C TYR A 466 -1.82 3.21 16.35
N ALA A 467 -1.87 3.36 17.68
CA ALA A 467 -3.07 3.01 18.45
C ALA A 467 -4.29 3.86 18.05
N VAL A 468 -4.08 5.16 17.75
CA VAL A 468 -5.16 6.03 17.24
C VAL A 468 -5.63 5.55 15.87
N VAL A 469 -4.70 5.22 14.98
CA VAL A 469 -5.01 4.69 13.65
C VAL A 469 -5.71 3.33 13.74
N ASP A 470 -5.31 2.43 14.63
CA ASP A 470 -5.96 1.13 14.81
C ASP A 470 -7.41 1.30 15.29
N VAL A 471 -7.68 2.25 16.20
CA VAL A 471 -9.05 2.62 16.59
C VAL A 471 -9.84 3.19 15.40
N HIS A 472 -9.21 4.00 14.55
CA HIS A 472 -9.84 4.54 13.33
C HIS A 472 -10.11 3.46 12.26
N ARG A 473 -9.21 2.48 12.09
CA ARG A 473 -9.38 1.35 11.15
C ARG A 473 -10.51 0.39 11.54
N GLY A 474 -10.99 0.48 12.78
CA GLY A 474 -12.20 -0.19 13.22
C GLY A 474 -13.49 0.40 12.65
N LEU A 475 -13.46 1.53 11.92
CA LEU A 475 -14.66 2.05 11.24
C LEU A 475 -15.18 1.06 10.19
N LEU A 476 -16.50 0.96 10.08
CA LEU A 476 -17.20 0.09 9.14
C LEU A 476 -17.76 0.93 7.98
N GLY A 477 -17.28 0.67 6.76
CA GLY A 477 -17.75 1.33 5.55
C GLY A 477 -19.20 1.00 5.19
N LYS A 478 -19.84 1.94 4.49
CA LYS A 478 -21.24 1.84 4.03
C LYS A 478 -21.55 0.57 3.24
N PRO A 479 -20.73 0.12 2.26
CA PRO A 479 -21.05 -1.06 1.47
C PRO A 479 -21.18 -2.34 2.31
N LEU A 480 -20.27 -2.54 3.27
CA LEU A 480 -20.29 -3.74 4.11
C LEU A 480 -21.44 -3.70 5.11
N ALA A 481 -21.71 -2.52 5.69
CA ALA A 481 -22.88 -2.27 6.54
C ALA A 481 -24.19 -2.60 5.82
N GLN A 482 -24.40 -2.04 4.63
CA GLN A 482 -25.61 -2.24 3.82
C GLN A 482 -25.81 -3.70 3.41
N ARG A 483 -24.73 -4.42 3.11
CA ARG A 483 -24.81 -5.80 2.65
C ARG A 483 -25.09 -6.81 3.75
N TRP A 484 -24.49 -6.63 4.94
CA TRP A 484 -24.45 -7.69 5.95
C TRP A 484 -25.13 -7.35 7.29
N PHE A 485 -25.34 -6.07 7.59
CA PHE A 485 -25.85 -5.63 8.89
C PHE A 485 -27.26 -5.06 8.78
N LEU A 486 -27.43 -4.03 7.94
CA LEU A 486 -28.72 -3.34 7.79
C LEU A 486 -29.89 -4.23 7.32
N PRO A 487 -29.70 -5.31 6.54
CA PRO A 487 -30.80 -6.22 6.21
C PRO A 487 -31.39 -6.94 7.43
N LEU A 488 -30.66 -7.01 8.54
CA LEU A 488 -31.12 -7.60 9.80
C LEU A 488 -31.85 -6.57 10.69
N ALA A 489 -31.76 -5.28 10.37
CA ALA A 489 -32.51 -4.23 11.03
C ALA A 489 -33.92 -4.10 10.42
N PRO A 490 -34.92 -3.76 11.24
CA PRO A 490 -36.32 -3.66 10.84
C PRO A 490 -36.58 -2.66 9.71
#